data_AF-A0A928PUR2-F1
#
_entry.id   AF-A0A928PUR2-F1
#
_cell.length_a   1.000
_cell.length_b   1.000
_cell.length_c   1.000
_cell.angle_alpha   90.00
_cell.angle_beta   90.00
_cell.angle_gamma   90.00
#
_symmetry.space_group_name_H-M   'P 1'
#
loop_
_entity.id
_entity.type
_entity.pdbx_description
1 polymer ?
#
loop_
_entity_poly.entity_id
_entity_poly.type
_entity_poly.pdbx_seq_one_letter_code
_entity_poly.pdbx_strand_id
1 'polypeptide(L)'
;MALEFRRKRFHKPGHKWQLALALLVLAVALCFAAVWISVNLLIDAPDKQEPTSVDSTPETVYSAEDVRNLLIILRGETNEQFVILRFDPVQAAVSTVTLPAETLTEEGVQLGDVLHKNGEAAVTAQVSRLLQLPIRHYIAFSREQLQKWFEYLGNDLDITLDSSVQYRSDDGQTILMENGPHTINAKTVTQLLLNGVGSTPLVQTELTSHIMATMVNQYLSSGRSLSGDFAHIADESKTSLRIGDFNDYRSVLSYLAERNGGNICKAIRLYGSANSSGVVLDVDALRKTPLFAVP
;
A
#
# COMPACT_ATOMS: atom_id res chain seq x y z
N MET A 1 -24.13 3.41 66.57
CA MET A 1 -23.20 2.29 66.80
C MET A 1 -22.79 1.74 65.45
N ALA A 2 -21.54 1.95 65.04
CA ALA A 2 -21.00 1.53 63.75
C ALA A 2 -20.56 0.06 63.83
N LEU A 3 -20.91 -0.75 62.81
CA LEU A 3 -20.39 -2.11 62.65
C LEU A 3 -19.59 -2.20 61.36
N GLU A 4 -18.34 -2.60 61.54
CA GLU A 4 -17.23 -2.58 60.61
C GLU A 4 -17.37 -3.53 59.42
N PHE A 5 -16.96 -3.05 58.25
CA PHE A 5 -16.66 -3.87 57.09
C PHE A 5 -15.42 -4.74 57.35
N ARG A 6 -15.60 -6.07 57.49
CA ARG A 6 -14.49 -7.05 57.41
C ARG A 6 -13.90 -7.05 55.99
N ARG A 7 -12.79 -6.32 55.79
CA ARG A 7 -11.93 -6.49 54.60
C ARG A 7 -11.20 -7.84 54.68
N LYS A 8 -11.44 -8.74 53.73
CA LYS A 8 -10.61 -9.94 53.51
C LYS A 8 -9.19 -9.48 53.16
N ARG A 9 -8.21 -9.82 54.02
CA ARG A 9 -6.79 -9.57 53.76
C ARG A 9 -6.31 -10.51 52.66
N PHE A 10 -6.08 -9.98 51.46
CA PHE A 10 -5.29 -10.69 50.44
C PHE A 10 -3.89 -10.93 51.01
N HIS A 11 -3.51 -12.20 51.13
CA HIS A 11 -2.15 -12.58 51.49
C HIS A 11 -1.21 -12.07 50.40
N LYS A 12 -0.26 -11.20 50.77
CA LYS A 12 0.82 -10.79 49.87
C LYS A 12 1.62 -12.06 49.52
N PRO A 13 1.76 -12.42 48.24
CA PRO A 13 2.53 -13.59 47.87
C PRO A 13 3.99 -13.37 48.28
N GLY A 14 4.54 -14.31 49.05
CA GLY A 14 5.91 -14.20 49.58
C GLY A 14 6.96 -14.16 48.47
N HIS A 15 8.15 -13.65 48.80
CA HIS A 15 9.30 -13.45 47.88
C HIS A 15 9.59 -14.65 46.96
N LYS A 16 9.34 -15.88 47.41
CA LYS A 16 9.49 -17.11 46.61
C LYS A 16 8.54 -17.19 45.41
N TRP A 17 7.33 -16.65 45.54
CA TRP A 17 6.32 -16.63 44.48
C TRP A 17 6.60 -15.53 43.45
N GLN A 18 7.17 -14.40 43.88
CA GLN A 18 7.66 -13.35 42.98
C GLN A 18 8.86 -13.84 42.15
N LEU A 19 9.78 -14.60 42.75
CA LEU A 19 10.88 -15.25 42.02
C LEU A 19 10.38 -16.30 41.03
N ALA A 20 9.39 -17.12 41.42
CA ALA A 20 8.80 -18.11 40.51
C ALA A 20 8.08 -17.45 39.32
N LEU A 21 7.37 -16.35 39.54
CA LEU A 21 6.73 -15.58 38.48
C LEU A 21 7.76 -14.93 37.55
N ALA A 22 8.84 -14.36 38.10
CA ALA A 22 9.91 -13.77 37.30
C ALA A 22 10.62 -14.82 36.42
N LEU A 23 10.88 -16.01 36.96
CA LEU A 23 11.45 -17.14 36.20
C LEU A 23 10.52 -17.64 35.10
N LEU A 24 9.21 -17.68 35.36
CA LEU A 24 8.21 -18.06 34.36
C LEU A 24 8.16 -17.04 33.21
N VAL A 25 8.15 -15.75 33.54
CA VAL A 25 8.16 -14.67 32.53
C VAL A 25 9.44 -14.70 31.71
N LEU A 26 10.60 -14.93 32.35
CA LEU A 26 11.88 -15.09 31.66
C LEU A 26 11.87 -16.30 30.72
N ALA A 27 11.34 -17.44 31.17
CA ALA A 27 11.24 -18.65 30.36
C ALA A 27 10.34 -18.44 29.14
N VAL A 28 9.19 -17.78 29.32
CA VAL A 28 8.28 -17.43 28.22
C VAL A 28 8.95 -16.47 27.24
N ALA A 29 9.66 -15.45 27.73
CA ALA A 29 10.41 -14.52 26.89
C ALA A 29 11.52 -15.22 26.08
N LEU A 30 12.26 -16.17 26.70
CA LEU A 30 13.28 -16.96 26.03
C LEU A 30 12.68 -17.90 24.99
N CYS A 31 11.54 -18.54 25.26
CA CYS A 31 10.83 -19.34 24.28
C CYS A 31 10.36 -18.49 23.10
N PHE A 32 9.85 -17.28 23.36
CA PHE A 32 9.42 -16.36 22.31
C PHE A 32 10.60 -15.89 21.45
N ALA A 33 11.74 -15.57 22.08
CA ALA A 33 12.96 -15.21 21.38
C ALA A 33 13.52 -16.38 20.55
N ALA A 34 13.48 -17.62 21.06
CA ALA A 34 13.91 -18.80 20.32
C ALA A 34 13.03 -19.07 19.09
N VAL A 35 11.70 -18.92 19.22
CA VAL A 35 10.77 -19.03 18.09
C VAL A 35 11.03 -17.90 17.08
N TRP A 36 11.24 -16.66 17.54
CA TRP A 36 11.54 -15.51 16.68
C TRP A 36 12.85 -15.70 15.89
N ILE A 37 13.91 -16.15 16.56
CA ILE A 37 15.21 -16.46 15.92
C ILE A 37 15.06 -17.62 14.92
N SER A 38 14.29 -18.66 15.25
CA SER A 38 14.06 -19.79 14.35
C SER A 38 13.29 -19.39 13.09
N VAL A 39 12.30 -18.50 13.23
CA VAL A 39 11.54 -17.96 12.10
C VAL A 39 12.44 -17.10 11.21
N ASN A 40 13.26 -16.22 11.79
CA ASN A 40 14.19 -15.40 11.01
C ASN A 40 15.27 -16.23 10.31
N LEU A 41 15.84 -17.26 10.97
CA LEU A 41 16.80 -18.17 10.34
C LEU A 41 16.19 -19.00 9.20
N LEU A 42 14.89 -19.30 9.25
CA LEU A 42 14.20 -19.99 8.16
C LEU A 42 13.87 -19.03 6.99
N ILE A 43 13.69 -17.74 7.27
CA ILE A 43 13.44 -16.68 6.28
C ILE A 43 14.73 -16.23 5.58
N ASP A 44 15.87 -16.31 6.27
CA ASP A 44 17.21 -15.91 5.80
C ASP A 44 18.07 -17.07 5.29
N ALA A 45 17.55 -18.30 5.22
CA ALA A 45 18.27 -19.40 4.59
C ALA A 45 18.46 -19.07 3.10
N PRO A 46 19.69 -18.83 2.60
CA PRO A 46 19.91 -18.63 1.19
C PRO A 46 19.61 -19.96 0.49
N ASP A 47 18.71 -19.93 -0.48
CA ASP A 47 18.36 -21.07 -1.30
C ASP A 47 19.63 -21.54 -2.04
N LYS A 48 20.30 -22.56 -1.50
CA LYS A 48 21.42 -23.21 -2.16
C LYS A 48 20.86 -24.15 -3.21
N GLN A 49 20.45 -23.61 -4.35
CA GLN A 49 20.26 -24.40 -5.56
C GLN A 49 21.57 -24.46 -6.33
N GLU A 50 22.14 -25.67 -6.42
CA GLU A 50 23.19 -26.00 -7.38
C GLU A 50 22.64 -25.84 -8.81
N PRO A 51 23.44 -25.34 -9.77
CA PRO A 51 22.97 -25.09 -11.12
C PRO A 51 22.81 -26.42 -11.86
N THR A 52 21.59 -26.94 -11.92
CA THR A 52 21.25 -27.99 -12.87
C THR A 52 20.82 -27.30 -14.16
N SER A 53 21.67 -27.37 -15.18
CA SER A 53 21.34 -26.93 -16.53
C SER A 53 20.19 -27.79 -17.06
N VAL A 54 19.01 -27.19 -17.27
CA VAL A 54 17.93 -27.81 -18.04
C VAL A 54 17.50 -26.83 -19.13
N ASP A 55 17.61 -27.34 -20.35
CA ASP A 55 17.21 -26.68 -21.58
C ASP A 55 15.68 -26.52 -21.66
N SER A 56 15.33 -25.53 -22.44
CA SER A 56 14.10 -24.79 -22.60
C SER A 56 12.76 -25.54 -22.78
N THR A 57 11.82 -25.20 -21.91
CA THR A 57 10.41 -24.90 -22.23
C THR A 57 9.98 -23.83 -21.21
N PRO A 58 9.37 -22.68 -21.58
CA PRO A 58 8.91 -21.74 -20.57
C PRO A 58 7.70 -22.37 -19.86
N GLU A 59 7.95 -23.10 -18.79
CA GLU A 59 6.93 -23.36 -17.80
C GLU A 59 6.37 -21.99 -17.40
N THR A 60 5.07 -21.82 -17.59
CA THR A 60 4.37 -20.64 -17.10
C THR A 60 4.40 -20.72 -15.57
N VAL A 61 5.40 -20.08 -14.96
CA VAL A 61 5.64 -20.07 -13.51
C VAL A 61 4.41 -19.52 -12.76
N TYR A 62 3.62 -18.68 -13.43
CA TYR A 62 2.45 -18.03 -12.86
C TYR A 62 1.24 -18.12 -13.79
N SER A 63 0.06 -18.07 -13.17
CA SER A 63 -1.25 -18.15 -13.81
C SER A 63 -2.09 -16.91 -13.51
N ALA A 64 -3.27 -16.80 -14.15
CA ALA A 64 -4.22 -15.72 -13.90
C ALA A 64 -4.69 -15.67 -12.43
N GLU A 65 -4.64 -16.80 -11.71
CA GLU A 65 -4.99 -16.88 -10.30
C GLU A 65 -3.95 -16.22 -9.39
N ASP A 66 -2.73 -15.96 -9.88
CA ASP A 66 -1.64 -15.32 -9.13
C ASP A 66 -1.67 -13.80 -9.21
N VAL A 67 -2.56 -13.24 -10.02
CA VAL A 67 -2.76 -11.80 -10.10
C VAL A 67 -3.31 -11.26 -8.78
N ARG A 68 -2.74 -10.16 -8.29
CA ARG A 68 -3.14 -9.52 -7.03
C ARG A 68 -3.48 -8.07 -7.25
N ASN A 69 -4.52 -7.60 -6.55
CA ASN A 69 -4.88 -6.18 -6.53
C ASN A 69 -4.83 -5.66 -5.08
N LEU A 70 -4.25 -4.48 -4.92
CA LEU A 70 -4.08 -3.79 -3.64
C LEU A 70 -4.67 -2.39 -3.74
N LEU A 71 -5.45 -1.99 -2.73
CA LEU A 71 -5.91 -0.61 -2.61
C LEU A 71 -5.00 0.18 -1.67
N ILE A 72 -4.43 1.28 -2.14
CA ILE A 72 -3.76 2.27 -1.32
C ILE A 72 -4.71 3.45 -1.14
N ILE A 73 -4.97 3.80 0.12
CA ILE A 73 -5.83 4.91 0.52
C ILE A 73 -4.93 6.05 1.01
N LEU A 74 -4.89 7.12 0.26
CA LEU A 74 -4.14 8.33 0.60
C LEU A 74 -5.09 9.28 1.32
N ARG A 75 -4.77 9.65 2.57
CA ARG A 75 -5.60 10.53 3.39
C ARG A 75 -5.00 11.93 3.47
N GLY A 76 -5.54 12.83 2.67
CA GLY A 76 -5.37 14.27 2.85
C GLY A 76 -6.42 14.81 3.83
N GLU A 77 -6.22 16.05 4.29
CA GLU A 77 -7.25 16.75 5.10
C GLU A 77 -8.47 17.15 4.26
N THR A 78 -8.27 17.34 2.95
CA THR A 78 -9.29 17.85 2.02
C THR A 78 -9.35 17.06 0.72
N ASN A 79 -8.52 16.03 0.56
CA ASN A 79 -8.37 15.31 -0.69
C ASN A 79 -7.92 13.87 -0.42
N GLU A 80 -8.88 12.97 -0.25
CA GLU A 80 -8.61 11.54 -0.23
C GLU A 80 -8.55 10.96 -1.64
N GLN A 81 -7.64 10.00 -1.83
CA GLN A 81 -7.49 9.30 -3.10
C GLN A 81 -7.34 7.81 -2.90
N PHE A 82 -7.85 7.07 -3.87
CA PHE A 82 -7.92 5.61 -3.86
C PHE A 82 -7.09 5.06 -5.01
N VAL A 83 -5.86 4.66 -4.74
CA VAL A 83 -4.92 4.13 -5.73
C VAL A 83 -5.02 2.61 -5.77
N ILE A 84 -5.34 2.03 -6.92
CA ILE A 84 -5.38 0.59 -7.11
C ILE A 84 -4.09 0.16 -7.81
N LEU A 85 -3.32 -0.72 -7.18
CA LEU A 85 -2.19 -1.41 -7.80
C LEU A 85 -2.59 -2.83 -8.18
N ARG A 86 -2.36 -3.20 -9.44
CA ARG A 86 -2.52 -4.56 -9.95
C ARG A 86 -1.15 -5.14 -10.29
N PHE A 87 -0.81 -6.25 -9.64
CA PHE A 87 0.42 -7.01 -9.87
C PHE A 87 0.10 -8.22 -10.74
N ASP A 88 0.61 -8.24 -11.97
CA ASP A 88 0.37 -9.30 -12.95
C ASP A 88 1.70 -10.03 -13.27
N PRO A 89 1.99 -11.15 -12.60
CA PRO A 89 3.21 -11.92 -12.87
C PRO A 89 3.16 -12.65 -14.22
N VAL A 90 1.98 -12.88 -14.81
CA VAL A 90 1.85 -13.54 -16.12
C VAL A 90 2.40 -12.63 -17.22
N GLN A 91 2.07 -11.34 -17.15
CA GLN A 91 2.57 -10.33 -18.08
C GLN A 91 3.89 -9.67 -17.62
N ALA A 92 4.38 -10.05 -16.44
CA ALA A 92 5.49 -9.37 -15.76
C ALA A 92 5.29 -7.84 -15.71
N ALA A 93 4.08 -7.42 -15.36
CA ALA A 93 3.65 -6.02 -15.41
C ALA A 93 2.93 -5.60 -14.12
N VAL A 94 3.01 -4.31 -13.82
CA VAL A 94 2.20 -3.67 -12.78
C VAL A 94 1.36 -2.58 -13.44
N SER A 95 0.12 -2.41 -13.00
CA SER A 95 -0.74 -1.32 -13.45
C SER A 95 -1.28 -0.55 -12.26
N THR A 96 -1.41 0.76 -12.41
CA THR A 96 -1.97 1.63 -11.37
C THR A 96 -3.05 2.54 -11.92
N VAL A 97 -4.14 2.70 -11.18
CA VAL A 97 -5.17 3.71 -11.45
C VAL A 97 -5.57 4.37 -10.14
N THR A 98 -5.92 5.64 -10.18
CA THR A 98 -6.38 6.38 -9.01
C THR A 98 -7.82 6.82 -9.20
N LEU A 99 -8.65 6.64 -8.17
CA LEU A 99 -10.00 7.16 -8.10
C LEU A 99 -10.04 8.34 -7.11
N PRO A 100 -10.73 9.44 -7.45
CA PRO A 100 -10.91 10.57 -6.54
C PRO A 100 -11.97 10.27 -5.47
N ALA A 101 -11.94 11.00 -4.34
CA ALA A 101 -12.91 10.89 -3.27
C ALA A 101 -14.36 11.01 -3.74
N GLU A 102 -14.58 11.85 -4.74
CA GLU A 102 -15.88 12.21 -5.31
C GLU A 102 -16.45 11.11 -6.23
N THR A 103 -15.74 10.01 -6.44
CA THR A 103 -16.22 8.89 -7.25
C THR A 103 -17.53 8.35 -6.69
N LEU A 104 -18.57 8.29 -7.52
CA LEU A 104 -19.87 7.78 -7.13
C LEU A 104 -19.90 6.25 -7.18
N THR A 105 -20.39 5.66 -6.10
CA THR A 105 -20.75 4.24 -6.06
C THR A 105 -22.04 3.99 -6.85
N GLU A 106 -22.38 2.71 -7.08
CA GLU A 106 -23.67 2.32 -7.70
C GLU A 106 -24.89 2.85 -6.93
N GLU A 107 -24.73 3.09 -5.63
CA GLU A 107 -25.76 3.65 -4.74
C GLU A 107 -25.81 5.19 -4.77
N GLY A 108 -24.98 5.84 -5.60
CA GLY A 108 -24.93 7.30 -5.72
C GLY A 108 -24.24 8.02 -4.56
N VAL A 109 -23.51 7.29 -3.70
CA VAL A 109 -22.73 7.84 -2.59
C VAL A 109 -21.26 7.96 -3.00
N GLN A 110 -20.59 9.05 -2.62
CA GLN A 110 -19.17 9.25 -2.92
C GLN A 110 -18.27 8.29 -2.10
N LEU A 111 -17.16 7.83 -2.67
CA LEU A 111 -16.23 6.95 -1.98
C LEU A 111 -15.63 7.59 -0.72
N GLY A 112 -15.38 8.90 -0.73
CA GLY A 112 -14.94 9.66 0.45
C GLY A 112 -15.94 9.56 1.59
N ASP A 113 -17.24 9.73 1.31
CA ASP A 113 -18.30 9.57 2.31
C ASP A 113 -18.34 8.16 2.90
N VAL A 114 -18.16 7.13 2.06
CA VAL A 114 -18.08 5.74 2.52
C VAL A 114 -16.88 5.54 3.44
N LEU A 115 -15.71 6.10 3.08
CA LEU A 115 -14.52 6.03 3.92
C LEU A 115 -14.76 6.66 5.30
N HIS A 116 -15.35 7.85 5.35
CA HIS A 116 -15.60 8.54 6.63
C HIS A 116 -16.66 7.87 7.49
N LYS A 117 -17.72 7.32 6.87
CA LYS A 117 -18.85 6.71 7.60
C LYS A 117 -18.59 5.25 7.99
N ASN A 118 -17.91 4.50 7.13
CA ASN A 118 -17.85 3.04 7.21
C ASN A 118 -16.41 2.49 7.24
N GLY A 119 -15.40 3.33 7.02
CA GLY A 119 -14.00 2.95 7.12
C GLY A 119 -13.40 2.30 5.88
N GLU A 120 -12.14 1.89 6.00
CA GLU A 120 -11.28 1.45 4.90
C GLU A 120 -11.75 0.14 4.27
N ALA A 121 -12.22 -0.81 5.10
CA ALA A 121 -12.74 -2.08 4.61
C ALA A 121 -14.00 -1.89 3.75
N ALA A 122 -14.88 -0.95 4.14
CA ALA A 122 -16.10 -0.67 3.40
C ALA A 122 -15.80 -0.01 2.04
N VAL A 123 -14.90 0.98 2.01
CA VAL A 123 -14.51 1.60 0.73
C VAL A 123 -13.78 0.60 -0.17
N THR A 124 -12.97 -0.30 0.39
CA THR A 124 -12.31 -1.38 -0.36
C THR A 124 -13.34 -2.28 -1.05
N ALA A 125 -14.39 -2.69 -0.32
CA ALA A 125 -15.48 -3.46 -0.90
C ALA A 125 -16.25 -2.68 -1.97
N GLN A 126 -16.47 -1.36 -1.79
CA GLN A 126 -17.11 -0.52 -2.81
C GLN A 126 -16.27 -0.40 -4.08
N VAL A 127 -14.97 -0.12 -3.96
CA VAL A 127 -14.05 -0.04 -5.11
C VAL A 127 -13.98 -1.38 -5.83
N SER A 128 -13.91 -2.49 -5.08
CA SER A 128 -13.92 -3.83 -5.65
C SER A 128 -15.19 -4.12 -6.45
N ARG A 129 -16.37 -3.72 -5.95
CA ARG A 129 -17.66 -3.85 -6.68
C ARG A 129 -17.73 -2.94 -7.89
N LEU A 130 -17.42 -1.66 -7.72
CA LEU A 130 -17.47 -0.63 -8.76
C LEU A 130 -16.61 -1.01 -9.97
N LEU A 131 -15.39 -1.47 -9.71
CA LEU A 131 -14.47 -1.90 -10.75
C LEU A 131 -14.71 -3.34 -11.18
N GLN A 132 -15.43 -4.16 -10.41
CA GLN A 132 -15.51 -5.61 -10.62
C GLN A 132 -14.13 -6.29 -10.63
N LEU A 133 -13.22 -5.79 -9.77
CA LEU A 133 -11.89 -6.35 -9.54
C LEU A 133 -11.80 -6.90 -8.13
N PRO A 134 -11.24 -8.10 -7.90
CA PRO A 134 -11.08 -8.63 -6.56
C PRO A 134 -9.97 -7.87 -5.84
N ILE A 135 -10.35 -7.00 -4.91
CA ILE A 135 -9.42 -6.27 -4.04
C ILE A 135 -9.61 -6.78 -2.62
N ARG A 136 -8.63 -7.53 -2.12
CA ARG A 136 -8.70 -8.17 -0.79
C ARG A 136 -8.13 -7.30 0.32
N HIS A 137 -7.10 -6.53 -0.01
CA HIS A 137 -6.34 -5.80 0.99
C HIS A 137 -6.24 -4.32 0.67
N TYR A 138 -6.01 -3.54 1.73
CA TYR A 138 -5.70 -2.13 1.63
C TYR A 138 -4.51 -1.74 2.50
N ILE A 139 -3.88 -0.62 2.13
CA ILE A 139 -2.95 0.14 2.96
C ILE A 139 -3.46 1.57 3.00
N ALA A 140 -3.65 2.14 4.18
CA ALA A 140 -4.07 3.52 4.36
C ALA A 140 -2.95 4.33 5.02
N PHE A 141 -2.58 5.43 4.38
CA PHE A 141 -1.57 6.36 4.86
C PHE A 141 -2.20 7.71 5.20
N SER A 142 -1.92 8.23 6.40
CA SER A 142 -1.98 9.67 6.66
C SER A 142 -0.86 10.39 5.92
N ARG A 143 -0.93 11.72 5.87
CA ARG A 143 0.16 12.57 5.36
C ARG A 143 1.51 12.22 5.97
N GLU A 144 1.57 12.15 7.30
CA GLU A 144 2.83 11.92 8.02
C GLU A 144 3.37 10.51 7.73
N GLN A 145 2.47 9.51 7.67
CA GLN A 145 2.84 8.13 7.37
C GLN A 145 3.34 7.98 5.93
N LEU A 146 2.69 8.67 4.98
CA LEU A 146 3.11 8.69 3.58
C LEU A 146 4.50 9.30 3.42
N GLN A 147 4.76 10.43 4.07
CA GLN A 147 6.07 11.08 4.04
C GLN A 147 7.15 10.17 4.62
N LYS A 148 6.93 9.60 5.81
CA LYS A 148 7.88 8.65 6.42
C LYS A 148 8.14 7.43 5.54
N TRP A 149 7.08 6.87 4.94
CA TRP A 149 7.23 5.73 4.04
C TRP A 149 8.12 6.09 2.85
N PHE A 150 7.95 7.29 2.30
CA PHE A 150 8.78 7.76 1.20
C PHE A 150 10.24 8.02 1.62
N GLU A 151 10.45 8.61 2.80
CA GLU A 151 11.78 8.79 3.40
C GLU A 151 12.50 7.43 3.56
N TYR A 152 11.76 6.40 4.00
CA TYR A 152 12.26 5.02 4.10
C TYR A 152 12.63 4.39 2.75
N LEU A 153 11.87 4.68 1.69
CA LEU A 153 12.14 4.12 0.37
C LEU A 153 13.45 4.64 -0.25
N GLY A 154 13.79 5.90 0.01
CA GLY A 154 15.00 6.54 -0.52
C GLY A 154 14.96 8.07 -0.58
N ASN A 155 13.84 8.70 -0.16
CA ASN A 155 13.63 10.15 -0.05
C ASN A 155 13.72 10.99 -1.33
N ASP A 156 14.14 10.46 -2.48
CA ASP A 156 14.18 11.15 -3.77
C ASP A 156 13.47 10.34 -4.88
N LEU A 157 12.52 10.93 -5.60
CA LEU A 157 11.85 10.37 -6.78
C LEU A 157 12.32 11.09 -8.04
N ASP A 158 12.86 10.35 -9.00
CA ASP A 158 13.15 10.86 -10.34
C ASP A 158 11.92 10.71 -11.22
N ILE A 159 11.28 11.83 -11.55
CA ILE A 159 10.02 11.87 -12.30
C ILE A 159 10.14 12.79 -13.52
N THR A 160 9.53 12.39 -14.64
CA THR A 160 9.33 13.27 -15.79
C THR A 160 7.87 13.68 -15.85
N LEU A 161 7.59 14.98 -15.79
CA LEU A 161 6.24 15.54 -15.88
C LEU A 161 5.91 15.87 -17.34
N ASP A 162 4.78 15.36 -17.83
CA ASP A 162 4.32 15.62 -19.20
C ASP A 162 3.75 17.05 -19.39
N SER A 163 3.34 17.67 -18.29
CA SER A 163 2.79 19.03 -18.26
C SER A 163 3.19 19.75 -16.98
N SER A 164 3.27 21.07 -17.00
CA SER A 164 3.53 21.86 -15.81
C SER A 164 2.41 21.65 -14.78
N VAL A 165 2.80 21.51 -13.52
CA VAL A 165 1.93 21.21 -12.39
C VAL A 165 1.97 22.38 -11.41
N GLN A 166 0.79 22.87 -11.04
CA GLN A 166 0.64 23.89 -10.00
C GLN A 166 -0.01 23.26 -8.77
N TYR A 167 0.61 23.42 -7.61
CA TYR A 167 0.10 22.88 -6.34
C TYR A 167 0.35 23.88 -5.21
N ARG A 168 -0.36 23.69 -4.10
CA ARG A 168 -0.21 24.52 -2.89
C ARG A 168 0.75 23.83 -1.92
N SER A 169 1.76 24.54 -1.43
CA SER A 169 2.62 24.05 -0.34
C SER A 169 1.89 24.12 1.00
N ASP A 170 2.45 23.46 2.02
CA ASP A 170 1.89 23.50 3.37
C ASP A 170 1.91 24.91 3.98
N ASP A 171 2.85 25.75 3.54
CA ASP A 171 2.95 27.17 3.93
C ASP A 171 1.94 28.06 3.18
N GLY A 172 1.06 27.45 2.38
CA GLY A 172 0.02 28.12 1.61
C GLY A 172 0.51 28.83 0.36
N GLN A 173 1.78 28.65 -0.03
CA GLN A 173 2.33 29.21 -1.26
C GLN A 173 1.95 28.35 -2.45
N THR A 174 1.68 28.99 -3.58
CA THR A 174 1.46 28.27 -4.83
C THR A 174 2.79 28.03 -5.52
N ILE A 175 3.15 26.77 -5.72
CA ILE A 175 4.36 26.33 -6.39
C ILE A 175 4.01 25.88 -7.81
N LEU A 176 4.82 26.33 -8.78
CA LEU A 176 4.77 25.87 -10.16
C LEU A 176 5.97 24.96 -10.42
N MET A 177 5.71 23.73 -10.85
CA MET A 177 6.69 22.82 -11.40
C MET A 177 6.51 22.74 -12.91
N GLU A 178 7.55 23.06 -13.67
CA GLU A 178 7.48 23.00 -15.13
C GLU A 178 7.45 21.56 -15.64
N ASN A 179 7.05 21.37 -16.90
CA ASN A 179 7.16 20.08 -17.56
C ASN A 179 8.65 19.66 -17.73
N GLY A 180 8.90 18.36 -17.82
CA GLY A 180 10.24 17.79 -17.97
C GLY A 180 10.73 17.01 -16.74
N PRO A 181 12.03 16.66 -16.69
CA PRO A 181 12.60 15.84 -15.63
C PRO A 181 12.82 16.63 -14.33
N HIS A 182 12.48 16.02 -13.20
CA HIS A 182 12.66 16.55 -11.85
C HIS A 182 13.08 15.43 -10.91
N THR A 183 13.88 15.78 -9.90
CA THR A 183 14.08 14.95 -8.70
C THR A 183 13.33 15.63 -7.55
N ILE A 184 12.33 14.95 -7.00
CA ILE A 184 11.49 15.49 -5.93
C ILE A 184 11.61 14.67 -4.64
N ASN A 185 11.58 15.36 -3.50
CA ASN A 185 11.74 14.72 -2.21
C ASN A 185 10.41 14.25 -1.59
N ALA A 186 10.48 13.57 -0.43
CA ALA A 186 9.31 13.09 0.32
C ALA A 186 8.23 14.14 0.56
N LYS A 187 8.65 15.36 0.94
CA LYS A 187 7.72 16.46 1.22
C LYS A 187 6.99 16.86 -0.06
N THR A 188 7.71 17.08 -1.16
CA THR A 188 7.12 17.45 -2.44
C THR A 188 6.20 16.37 -2.98
N VAL A 189 6.59 15.08 -2.91
CA VAL A 189 5.74 13.95 -3.31
C VAL A 189 4.44 13.95 -2.50
N THR A 190 4.54 14.07 -1.18
CA THR A 190 3.38 14.09 -0.29
C THR A 190 2.44 15.27 -0.60
N GLN A 191 2.99 16.45 -0.89
CA GLN A 191 2.22 17.64 -1.27
C GLN A 191 1.53 17.46 -2.63
N LEU A 192 2.22 16.93 -3.64
CA LEU A 192 1.62 16.65 -4.95
C LEU A 192 0.49 15.63 -4.87
N LEU A 193 0.62 14.63 -3.98
CA LEU A 193 -0.37 13.60 -3.77
C LEU A 193 -1.57 14.08 -2.95
N LEU A 194 -1.41 15.00 -1.99
CA LEU A 194 -2.47 15.33 -1.02
C LEU A 194 -3.02 16.76 -1.09
N ASN A 195 -2.31 17.73 -1.67
CA ASN A 195 -2.71 19.16 -1.61
C ASN A 195 -3.63 19.61 -2.76
N GLY A 196 -4.02 18.68 -3.64
CA GLY A 196 -4.86 18.99 -4.79
C GLY A 196 -4.09 19.73 -5.89
N VAL A 197 -4.21 19.22 -7.10
CA VAL A 197 -3.47 19.64 -8.28
C VAL A 197 -4.43 19.75 -9.45
N GLY A 198 -4.29 20.85 -10.19
CA GLY A 198 -5.09 21.11 -11.38
C GLY A 198 -6.50 21.61 -11.06
N SER A 199 -7.31 21.74 -12.11
CA SER A 199 -8.66 22.31 -12.04
C SER A 199 -9.75 21.28 -11.79
N THR A 200 -9.45 19.98 -11.88
CA THR A 200 -10.45 18.90 -11.73
C THR A 200 -9.88 17.71 -10.97
N PRO A 201 -10.72 16.93 -10.26
CA PRO A 201 -10.28 15.69 -9.59
C PRO A 201 -9.63 14.68 -10.55
N LEU A 202 -10.06 14.64 -11.82
CA LEU A 202 -9.49 13.75 -12.82
C LEU A 202 -8.01 14.06 -13.11
N VAL A 203 -7.64 15.34 -13.21
CA VAL A 203 -6.24 15.75 -13.41
C VAL A 203 -5.36 15.34 -12.22
N GLN A 204 -5.86 15.52 -11.00
CA GLN A 204 -5.17 15.03 -9.79
C GLN A 204 -4.96 13.52 -9.84
N THR A 205 -5.96 12.75 -10.28
CA THR A 205 -5.86 11.28 -10.33
C THR A 205 -4.88 10.79 -11.39
N GLU A 206 -4.78 11.49 -12.53
CA GLU A 206 -3.78 11.20 -13.56
C GLU A 206 -2.36 11.41 -13.02
N LEU A 207 -2.11 12.57 -12.39
CA LEU A 207 -0.82 12.85 -11.76
C LEU A 207 -0.48 11.84 -10.67
N THR A 208 -1.44 11.50 -9.82
CA THR A 208 -1.24 10.55 -8.72
C THR A 208 -0.91 9.16 -9.25
N SER A 209 -1.62 8.71 -10.28
CA SER A 209 -1.32 7.43 -10.94
C SER A 209 0.08 7.42 -11.55
N HIS A 210 0.50 8.54 -12.16
CA HIS A 210 1.84 8.70 -12.72
C HIS A 210 2.94 8.68 -11.66
N ILE A 211 2.76 9.43 -10.56
CA ILE A 211 3.69 9.42 -9.41
C ILE A 211 3.79 8.00 -8.83
N MET A 212 2.66 7.33 -8.59
CA MET A 212 2.64 5.98 -8.04
C MET A 212 3.29 4.96 -8.98
N ALA A 213 3.09 5.07 -10.29
CA ALA A 213 3.78 4.24 -11.26
C ALA A 213 5.30 4.45 -11.21
N THR A 214 5.73 5.71 -11.15
CA THR A 214 7.14 6.10 -11.04
C THR A 214 7.76 5.56 -9.75
N MET A 215 7.05 5.65 -8.61
CA MET A 215 7.50 5.10 -7.33
C MET A 215 7.69 3.59 -7.41
N VAL A 216 6.74 2.84 -7.98
CA VAL A 216 6.91 1.39 -8.18
C VAL A 216 8.10 1.11 -9.10
N ASN A 217 8.24 1.85 -10.19
CA ASN A 217 9.33 1.67 -11.14
C ASN A 217 10.70 1.93 -10.53
N GLN A 218 10.84 2.93 -9.68
CA GLN A 218 12.11 3.28 -9.06
C GLN A 218 12.44 2.36 -7.87
N TYR A 219 11.45 2.01 -7.05
CA TYR A 219 11.70 1.33 -5.78
C TYR A 219 11.41 -0.17 -5.81
N LEU A 220 10.58 -0.73 -6.69
CA LEU A 220 10.41 -2.19 -6.75
C LEU A 220 11.62 -2.83 -7.43
N SER A 221 12.71 -3.06 -6.70
CA SER A 221 13.95 -3.62 -7.24
C SER A 221 14.39 -4.87 -6.48
N SER A 222 15.10 -5.77 -7.18
CA SER A 222 15.59 -7.03 -6.61
C SER A 222 16.57 -6.86 -5.43
N GLY A 223 17.16 -5.68 -5.28
CA GLY A 223 18.05 -5.35 -4.16
C GLY A 223 17.34 -4.94 -2.87
N ARG A 224 16.01 -4.77 -2.88
CA ARG A 224 15.25 -4.39 -1.68
C ARG A 224 14.91 -5.57 -0.79
N SER A 225 14.84 -5.30 0.51
CA SER A 225 14.31 -6.25 1.49
C SER A 225 12.79 -6.17 1.51
N LEU A 226 12.11 -7.04 0.76
CA LEU A 226 10.64 -7.10 0.75
C LEU A 226 10.04 -7.35 2.15
N SER A 227 10.73 -8.15 2.98
CA SER A 227 10.32 -8.40 4.36
C SER A 227 10.46 -7.15 5.23
N GLY A 228 11.53 -6.37 5.02
CA GLY A 228 11.71 -5.07 5.68
C GLY A 228 10.66 -4.06 5.24
N ASP A 229 10.35 -4.00 3.94
CA ASP A 229 9.32 -3.14 3.37
C ASP A 229 7.94 -3.48 3.96
N PHE A 230 7.61 -4.77 4.05
CA PHE A 230 6.37 -5.24 4.69
C PHE A 230 6.30 -4.86 6.18
N ALA A 231 7.37 -5.09 6.95
CA ALA A 231 7.41 -4.75 8.36
C ALA A 231 7.19 -3.24 8.57
N HIS A 232 7.86 -2.40 7.78
CA HIS A 232 7.68 -0.96 7.84
C HIS A 232 6.24 -0.54 7.51
N ILE A 233 5.62 -1.13 6.50
CA ILE A 233 4.20 -0.88 6.18
C ILE A 233 3.29 -1.31 7.32
N ALA A 234 3.50 -2.51 7.89
CA ALA A 234 2.67 -3.03 8.97
C ALA A 234 2.77 -2.19 10.26
N ASP A 235 3.94 -1.61 10.53
CA ASP A 235 4.19 -0.80 11.73
C ASP A 235 3.73 0.66 11.59
N GLU A 236 3.93 1.28 10.41
CA GLU A 236 3.73 2.73 10.23
C GLU A 236 2.41 3.07 9.52
N SER A 237 1.66 2.10 8.99
CA SER A 237 0.41 2.37 8.25
C SER A 237 -0.78 1.59 8.80
N LYS A 238 -1.99 2.02 8.45
CA LYS A 238 -3.19 1.23 8.74
C LYS A 238 -3.45 0.28 7.56
N THR A 239 -3.19 -1.01 7.73
CA THR A 239 -3.34 -2.01 6.67
C THR A 239 -4.19 -3.20 7.10
N SER A 240 -4.82 -3.87 6.12
CA SER A 240 -5.42 -5.19 6.33
C SER A 240 -4.49 -6.35 5.93
N LEU A 241 -3.29 -6.06 5.42
CA LEU A 241 -2.28 -7.09 5.10
C LEU A 241 -1.73 -7.70 6.39
N ARG A 242 -1.63 -9.03 6.39
CA ARG A 242 -0.99 -9.80 7.46
C ARG A 242 0.23 -10.52 6.93
N ILE A 243 1.07 -11.02 7.85
CA ILE A 243 2.29 -11.75 7.48
C ILE A 243 2.00 -12.99 6.61
N GLY A 244 0.86 -13.65 6.81
CA GLY A 244 0.42 -14.75 5.95
C GLY A 244 0.20 -14.31 4.51
N ASP A 245 -0.52 -13.20 4.32
CA ASP A 245 -0.78 -12.63 2.99
C ASP A 245 0.53 -12.19 2.32
N PHE A 246 1.46 -11.59 3.08
CA PHE A 246 2.78 -11.22 2.58
C PHE A 246 3.57 -12.44 2.11
N ASN A 247 3.60 -13.52 2.89
CA ASN A 247 4.31 -14.74 2.51
C ASN A 247 3.74 -15.34 1.22
N ASP A 248 2.42 -15.26 1.02
CA ASP A 248 1.75 -15.69 -0.21
C ASP A 248 2.13 -14.80 -1.42
N TYR A 249 2.45 -13.52 -1.19
CA TYR A 249 2.75 -12.57 -2.26
C TYR A 249 4.25 -12.41 -2.53
N ARG A 250 5.11 -12.86 -1.61
CA ARG A 250 6.56 -12.63 -1.65
C ARG A 250 7.19 -13.13 -2.95
N SER A 251 6.82 -14.33 -3.42
CA SER A 251 7.37 -14.90 -4.66
C SER A 251 7.01 -14.08 -5.89
N VAL A 252 5.74 -13.65 -6.00
CA VAL A 252 5.24 -12.78 -7.08
C VAL A 252 5.94 -11.43 -7.05
N LEU A 253 6.09 -10.82 -5.88
CA LEU A 253 6.75 -9.52 -5.74
C LEU A 253 8.24 -9.60 -6.09
N SER A 254 8.94 -10.65 -5.64
CA SER A 254 10.34 -10.88 -6.03
C SER A 254 10.48 -11.07 -7.54
N TYR A 255 9.61 -11.88 -8.15
CA TYR A 255 9.61 -12.14 -9.59
C TYR A 255 9.43 -10.85 -10.42
N LEU A 256 8.53 -9.97 -9.99
CA LEU A 256 8.31 -8.66 -10.61
C LEU A 256 9.50 -7.73 -10.38
N ALA A 257 10.06 -7.71 -9.17
CA ALA A 257 11.21 -6.86 -8.83
C ALA A 257 12.47 -7.23 -9.65
N GLU A 258 12.69 -8.52 -9.93
CA GLU A 258 13.77 -8.99 -10.82
C GLU A 258 13.61 -8.52 -12.27
N ARG A 259 12.37 -8.31 -12.71
CA ARG A 259 12.04 -7.90 -14.09
C ARG A 259 11.83 -6.40 -14.23
N ASN A 260 11.90 -5.65 -13.13
CA ASN A 260 11.72 -4.22 -13.18
C ASN A 260 12.98 -3.53 -13.73
N GLY A 261 12.97 -3.24 -15.04
CA GLY A 261 13.97 -2.40 -15.70
C GLY A 261 13.73 -0.89 -15.55
N GLY A 262 12.96 -0.46 -14.55
CA GLY A 262 12.59 0.95 -14.32
C GLY A 262 11.30 1.40 -15.03
N ASN A 263 10.50 0.45 -15.55
CA ASN A 263 9.28 0.79 -16.31
C ASN A 263 8.16 -0.27 -16.24
N ILE A 264 8.22 -1.19 -15.27
CA ILE A 264 7.29 -2.32 -15.10
C ILE A 264 5.86 -1.89 -14.79
N CYS A 265 5.70 -0.75 -14.10
CA CYS A 265 4.44 -0.17 -13.70
C CYS A 265 3.97 0.89 -14.69
N LYS A 266 2.72 0.76 -15.14
CA LYS A 266 2.05 1.71 -16.03
C LYS A 266 0.88 2.39 -15.31
N ALA A 267 0.85 3.72 -15.40
CA ALA A 267 -0.31 4.50 -15.02
C ALA A 267 -1.42 4.35 -16.06
N ILE A 268 -2.62 4.05 -15.59
CA ILE A 268 -3.82 3.90 -16.40
C ILE A 268 -4.66 5.15 -16.23
N ARG A 269 -5.07 5.74 -17.35
CA ARG A 269 -5.93 6.91 -17.35
C ARG A 269 -7.33 6.54 -16.87
N LEU A 270 -7.87 7.34 -15.95
CA LEU A 270 -9.26 7.22 -15.52
C LEU A 270 -10.18 7.77 -16.62
N TYR A 271 -11.21 7.02 -16.99
CA TYR A 271 -12.26 7.48 -17.91
C TYR A 271 -13.55 7.72 -17.13
N GLY A 272 -14.14 8.89 -17.31
CA GLY A 272 -15.35 9.28 -16.61
C GLY A 272 -15.71 10.75 -16.81
N SER A 273 -16.78 11.18 -16.14
CA SER A 273 -17.25 12.56 -16.16
C SER A 273 -17.51 13.07 -14.75
N ALA A 274 -17.03 14.26 -14.45
CA ALA A 274 -17.40 14.99 -13.24
C ALA A 274 -18.72 15.74 -13.47
N ASN A 275 -19.63 15.64 -12.50
CA ASN A 275 -20.87 16.41 -12.44
C ASN A 275 -21.04 17.04 -11.04
N SER A 276 -22.16 17.73 -10.80
CA SER A 276 -22.41 18.40 -9.51
C SER A 276 -22.52 17.46 -8.31
N SER A 277 -22.76 16.17 -8.54
CA SER A 277 -22.92 15.15 -7.49
C SER A 277 -21.63 14.37 -7.22
N GLY A 278 -20.68 14.35 -8.16
CA GLY A 278 -19.42 13.64 -8.04
C GLY A 278 -18.85 13.21 -9.39
N VAL A 279 -17.98 12.20 -9.37
CA VAL A 279 -17.34 11.61 -10.55
C VAL A 279 -18.00 10.29 -10.89
N VAL A 280 -18.54 10.17 -12.10
CA VAL A 280 -19.08 8.91 -12.63
C VAL A 280 -18.03 8.28 -13.53
N LEU A 281 -17.70 7.01 -13.27
CA LEU A 281 -16.71 6.27 -14.06
C LEU A 281 -17.34 5.68 -15.33
N ASP A 282 -16.59 5.73 -16.42
CA ASP A 282 -16.83 4.91 -17.61
C ASP A 282 -16.10 3.56 -17.42
N VAL A 283 -16.78 2.63 -16.76
CA VAL A 283 -16.24 1.31 -16.43
C VAL A 283 -15.96 0.49 -17.70
N ASP A 284 -16.73 0.68 -18.78
CA ASP A 284 -16.52 -0.06 -20.02
C ASP A 284 -15.28 0.41 -20.79
N ALA A 285 -14.96 1.70 -20.72
CA ALA A 285 -13.68 2.22 -21.22
C ALA A 285 -12.51 1.68 -20.37
N LEU A 286 -12.64 1.69 -19.04
CA LEU A 286 -11.63 1.15 -18.14
C LEU A 286 -11.35 -0.34 -18.40
N ARG A 287 -12.38 -1.15 -18.66
CA ARG A 287 -12.24 -2.59 -18.95
C ARG A 287 -11.39 -2.91 -20.18
N LYS A 288 -11.21 -1.95 -21.10
CA LYS A 288 -10.37 -2.12 -22.29
C LYS A 288 -8.89 -1.81 -22.02
N THR A 289 -8.55 -1.42 -20.80
CA THR A 289 -7.17 -1.08 -20.40
C THR A 289 -6.45 -2.30 -19.82
N PRO A 290 -5.10 -2.28 -19.78
CA PRO A 290 -4.30 -3.34 -19.15
C PRO A 290 -4.66 -3.67 -17.69
N LEU A 291 -5.28 -2.72 -16.96
CA LEU A 291 -5.79 -2.97 -15.60
C LEU A 291 -6.82 -4.12 -15.56
N PHE A 292 -7.49 -4.35 -16.68
CA PHE A 292 -8.59 -5.31 -16.84
C PHE A 292 -8.31 -6.36 -17.90
N ALA A 293 -7.11 -6.39 -18.47
CA ALA A 293 -6.69 -7.49 -19.33
C ALA A 293 -6.66 -8.77 -18.48
N VAL A 294 -7.75 -9.52 -18.52
CA VAL A 294 -7.76 -10.93 -18.13
C VAL A 294 -7.15 -11.68 -19.32
N PRO A 295 -6.11 -12.50 -19.13
CA PRO A 295 -5.64 -13.38 -20.19
C PRO A 295 -6.75 -14.34 -20.67
#